data_AF-A0A7S2R2I3-F1
#
_entry.id   AF-A0A7S2R2I3-F1
#
_cell.length_a   1.000
_cell.length_b   1.000
_cell.length_c   1.000
_cell.angle_alpha   90.00
_cell.angle_beta   90.00
_cell.angle_gamma   90.00
#
_symmetry.space_group_name_H-M   'P 1'
#
loop_
_entity.id
_entity.type
_entity.pdbx_description
1 polymer ?
#
loop_
_entity_poly.entity_id
_entity_poly.type
_entity_poly.pdbx_seq_one_letter_code
_entity_poly.pdbx_strand_id
1 'polypeptide(L)'
;MKMWSVYNHNCTSAASSLWRGVWVSMVVWNMMLMMNEKTTTVMGFAPAAVISRRSVSSFSTGSTSSRMAIPTDLPDSLEDAAEIAALSTKDFAAVSGLNGRCRVDFDTSVGDETYTTLKASTEFMQKYVSALIYAMVPGALERTQDRIMTLSQTRIELQTALAEEESEEESDRVNELKQILASHGASTLKEWEGPKIRVYFPDEGSAALARRDWTLEFIPTFCLEFSSCGGIQWQDISKDIVHLYFCPKASESEFVEEALNTAEVKLAD
;
A
#
# COMPACT_ATOMS: atom_id res chain seq x y z
N MET A 1 -11.71 13.60 22.16
CA MET A 1 -10.53 14.26 21.58
C MET A 1 -9.28 13.59 22.14
N LYS A 2 -8.93 12.41 21.64
CA LYS A 2 -7.81 11.59 22.15
C LYS A 2 -7.47 10.44 21.21
N MET A 3 -6.17 10.14 21.20
CA MET A 3 -5.46 8.88 20.94
C MET A 3 -5.79 8.09 19.68
N TRP A 4 -4.96 8.32 18.67
CA TRP A 4 -4.51 7.29 17.75
C TRP A 4 -3.52 6.40 18.52
N SER A 5 -3.65 5.08 18.41
CA SER A 5 -2.67 4.16 18.99
C SER A 5 -2.42 3.03 18.00
N VAL A 6 -1.27 3.08 17.34
CA VAL A 6 -0.72 1.91 16.65
C VAL A 6 -0.17 1.00 17.75
N TYR A 7 -0.95 0.00 18.15
CA TYR A 7 -0.49 -0.97 19.14
C TYR A 7 0.46 -1.95 18.48
N ASN A 8 1.72 -1.91 18.90
CA ASN A 8 2.66 -2.99 18.62
C ASN A 8 2.33 -4.16 19.54
N HIS A 9 1.47 -5.08 19.09
CA HIS A 9 1.23 -6.33 19.80
C HIS A 9 2.41 -7.28 19.59
N ASN A 10 3.49 -7.06 20.33
CA ASN A 10 4.32 -8.19 20.73
C ASN A 10 3.47 -9.05 21.67
N CYS A 11 3.07 -10.23 21.20
CA CYS A 11 2.28 -11.21 21.93
C CYS A 11 2.86 -11.49 23.34
N THR A 12 2.27 -10.84 24.33
CA THR A 12 2.06 -11.43 25.67
C THR A 12 0.68 -11.03 26.14
N SER A 13 -0.17 -12.04 26.31
CA SER A 13 -1.57 -11.98 26.74
C SER A 13 -1.82 -11.09 27.95
N ALA A 14 -2.81 -10.19 27.88
CA ALA A 14 -3.89 -10.04 28.87
C ALA A 14 -4.76 -8.80 28.59
N ALA A 15 -6.07 -8.97 28.86
CA ALA A 15 -7.10 -7.96 29.10
C ALA A 15 -7.81 -7.32 27.89
N SER A 16 -8.89 -7.96 27.44
CA SER A 16 -9.98 -7.34 26.67
C SER A 16 -11.30 -7.45 27.44
N SER A 17 -11.76 -6.34 28.02
CA SER A 17 -13.19 -6.13 28.28
C SER A 17 -13.47 -4.63 28.44
N LEU A 18 -14.55 -4.18 27.80
CA LEU A 18 -15.13 -2.82 27.82
C LEU A 18 -14.60 -1.77 26.84
N TRP A 19 -14.85 -1.93 25.53
CA TRP A 19 -14.99 -0.78 24.62
C TRP A 19 -16.08 -1.04 23.57
N ARG A 20 -17.11 -0.18 23.54
CA ARG A 20 -18.21 -0.22 22.55
C ARG A 20 -17.96 0.86 21.49
N GLY A 21 -17.31 0.48 20.39
CA GLY A 21 -17.10 1.28 19.19
C GLY A 21 -17.02 0.34 17.98
N VAL A 22 -17.29 0.82 16.77
CA VAL A 22 -17.07 0.03 15.55
C VAL A 22 -15.61 0.21 15.15
N TRP A 23 -14.83 -0.85 15.34
CA TRP A 23 -13.43 -0.95 14.95
C TRP A 23 -13.34 -1.48 13.53
N VAL A 24 -12.67 -0.75 12.64
CA VAL A 24 -12.13 -1.34 11.40
C VAL A 24 -10.71 -1.76 11.73
N SER A 25 -10.52 -3.06 11.92
CA SER A 25 -9.21 -3.66 12.16
C SER A 25 -8.61 -4.05 10.83
N MET A 26 -7.50 -3.43 10.46
CA MET A 26 -6.67 -3.90 9.36
C MET A 26 -5.46 -4.61 9.91
N VAL A 27 -5.26 -5.86 9.48
CA VAL A 27 -4.05 -6.61 9.86
C VAL A 27 -3.09 -6.61 8.67
N VAL A 28 -1.88 -6.11 8.90
CA VAL A 28 -0.79 -6.03 7.93
C VAL A 28 0.23 -7.10 8.25
N TRP A 29 0.58 -7.90 7.24
CA TRP A 29 1.66 -8.87 7.27
C TRP A 29 2.73 -8.50 6.27
N ASN A 30 3.99 -8.46 6.70
CA ASN A 30 5.13 -8.24 5.81
C ASN A 30 5.78 -9.58 5.46
N MET A 31 5.87 -9.94 4.17
CA MET A 31 6.52 -11.18 3.71
C MET A 31 7.60 -10.85 2.69
N MET A 32 8.78 -10.40 3.14
CA MET A 32 9.85 -9.91 2.25
C MET A 32 11.17 -10.69 2.38
N LEU A 33 11.36 -11.77 1.61
CA LEU A 33 12.67 -12.24 1.10
C LEU A 33 12.54 -13.51 0.25
N MET A 34 12.76 -13.38 -1.07
CA MET A 34 13.41 -14.41 -1.92
C MET A 34 13.73 -13.87 -3.32
N MET A 35 14.25 -12.63 -3.46
CA MET A 35 14.81 -12.17 -4.74
C MET A 35 15.96 -11.16 -4.58
N ASN A 36 17.08 -11.54 -3.94
CA ASN A 36 18.41 -11.01 -4.33
C ASN A 36 19.61 -11.73 -3.67
N GLU A 37 19.87 -12.99 -3.99
CA GLU A 37 21.19 -13.60 -3.73
C GLU A 37 21.66 -14.41 -4.93
N LYS A 38 21.91 -13.72 -6.06
CA LYS A 38 22.80 -14.22 -7.12
C LYS A 38 23.68 -13.09 -7.64
N THR A 39 24.61 -12.62 -6.80
CA THR A 39 25.86 -12.01 -7.28
C THR A 39 27.03 -12.58 -6.47
N THR A 40 27.51 -13.71 -6.94
CA THR A 40 28.86 -14.21 -6.70
C THR A 40 29.87 -13.16 -7.19
N THR A 41 30.82 -12.70 -6.36
CA THR A 41 32.26 -12.53 -6.69
C THR A 41 33.09 -12.12 -5.46
N VAL A 42 33.79 -13.12 -4.89
CA VAL A 42 35.23 -13.19 -4.51
C VAL A 42 35.94 -12.00 -3.81
N MET A 43 36.38 -12.29 -2.57
CA MET A 43 37.58 -11.89 -1.79
C MET A 43 38.19 -10.47 -1.86
N GLY A 44 38.51 -9.95 -0.66
CA GLY A 44 39.58 -8.98 -0.44
C GLY A 44 39.74 -8.54 1.02
N PHE A 45 40.59 -9.22 1.79
CA PHE A 45 41.14 -8.73 3.06
C PHE A 45 42.29 -7.74 2.80
N ALA A 46 42.28 -6.54 3.41
CA ALA A 46 43.42 -5.78 3.98
C ALA A 46 42.93 -4.39 4.52
N PRO A 47 43.76 -3.55 5.19
CA PRO A 47 43.66 -3.26 6.62
C PRO A 47 43.35 -1.78 6.96
N ALA A 48 43.32 -1.48 8.27
CA ALA A 48 43.01 -0.18 8.87
C ALA A 48 43.92 0.98 8.42
N ALA A 49 43.32 2.11 8.06
CA ALA A 49 44.01 3.40 7.92
C ALA A 49 43.14 4.60 8.36
N VAL A 50 43.72 5.33 9.31
CA VAL A 50 43.69 6.78 9.62
C VAL A 50 42.54 7.64 9.07
N ILE A 51 41.76 8.17 10.01
CA ILE A 51 40.72 9.20 9.82
C ILE A 51 41.38 10.55 9.49
N SER A 52 41.09 11.08 8.29
CA SER A 52 41.37 12.47 7.91
C SER A 52 40.07 13.26 7.87
N ARG A 53 39.96 14.32 8.69
CA ARG A 53 38.84 15.25 8.71
C ARG A 53 38.78 16.05 7.41
N ARG A 54 37.67 15.96 6.69
CA ARG A 54 37.17 17.01 5.80
C ARG A 54 35.69 17.22 6.04
N SER A 55 35.37 18.45 6.44
CA SER A 55 34.02 18.97 6.53
C SER A 55 33.50 19.28 5.11
N VAL A 56 32.46 18.57 4.72
CA VAL A 56 31.53 19.00 3.68
C VAL A 56 30.15 18.51 4.10
N SER A 57 29.19 19.41 4.00
CA SER A 57 27.82 19.33 4.51
C SER A 57 27.16 17.97 4.27
N SER A 58 26.96 17.26 5.38
CA SER A 58 26.21 16.03 5.48
C SER A 58 24.72 16.29 5.23
N PHE A 59 24.16 15.69 4.17
CA PHE A 59 22.81 15.16 4.25
C PHE A 59 22.82 14.12 5.37
N SER A 60 22.04 14.34 6.41
CA SER A 60 21.90 13.37 7.49
C SER A 60 21.15 12.16 6.96
N THR A 61 21.88 11.15 6.50
CA THR A 61 21.43 9.75 6.58
C THR A 61 21.38 9.42 8.06
N GLY A 62 20.29 9.84 8.69
CA GLY A 62 20.06 9.74 10.12
C GLY A 62 20.15 8.29 10.55
N SER A 63 20.82 8.08 11.68
CA SER A 63 20.75 6.83 12.43
C SER A 63 19.29 6.37 12.52
N THR A 64 19.02 5.13 12.13
CA THR A 64 17.77 4.39 12.39
C THR A 64 17.63 4.07 13.89
N SER A 65 17.79 5.09 14.74
CA SER A 65 17.55 5.03 16.17
C SER A 65 16.04 5.07 16.40
N SER A 66 15.46 3.88 16.58
CA SER A 66 14.15 3.60 17.20
C SER A 66 13.16 4.78 17.29
N ARG A 67 12.55 5.16 16.16
CA ARG A 67 11.37 6.07 16.17
C ARG A 67 10.10 5.44 16.72
N MET A 68 10.13 4.15 17.09
CA MET A 68 8.94 3.35 17.44
C MET A 68 8.12 3.83 18.66
N ALA A 69 8.53 4.89 19.35
CA ALA A 69 7.81 5.43 20.50
C ALA A 69 7.66 6.97 20.49
N ILE A 70 7.98 7.64 19.38
CA ILE A 70 7.75 9.09 19.28
C ILE A 70 6.28 9.29 18.91
N PRO A 71 5.46 9.94 19.77
CA PRO A 71 4.11 10.31 19.39
C PRO A 71 4.18 11.15 18.11
N THR A 72 3.44 10.74 17.08
CA THR A 72 3.29 11.55 15.88
C THR A 72 2.39 12.74 16.19
N ASP A 73 2.56 13.83 15.45
CA ASP A 73 1.61 14.93 15.49
C ASP A 73 0.20 14.43 15.13
N LEU A 74 -0.82 15.14 15.62
CA LEU A 74 -2.19 14.80 15.30
C LEU A 74 -2.43 15.09 13.81
N PRO A 75 -3.00 14.13 13.05
CA PRO A 75 -3.23 14.36 11.65
C PRO A 75 -4.24 15.49 11.44
N ASP A 76 -3.99 16.32 10.44
CA ASP A 76 -4.85 17.46 10.11
C ASP A 76 -6.01 17.10 9.17
N SER A 77 -5.91 15.93 8.53
CA SER A 77 -6.85 15.44 7.52
C SER A 77 -6.86 13.90 7.45
N LEU A 78 -7.85 13.33 6.75
CA LEU A 78 -7.93 11.88 6.53
C LEU A 78 -6.75 11.36 5.69
N GLU A 79 -6.23 12.19 4.78
CA GLU A 79 -5.11 11.86 3.91
C GLU A 79 -3.79 11.84 4.68
N ASP A 80 -3.55 12.86 5.50
CA ASP A 80 -2.40 12.92 6.41
C ASP A 80 -2.41 11.74 7.40
N ALA A 81 -3.57 11.42 7.97
CA ALA A 81 -3.73 10.25 8.82
C ALA A 81 -3.35 8.93 8.11
N ALA A 82 -3.77 8.76 6.85
CA ALA A 82 -3.47 7.58 6.06
C ALA A 82 -1.97 7.51 5.70
N GLU A 83 -1.35 8.64 5.38
CA GLU A 83 0.08 8.74 5.09
C GLU A 83 0.93 8.42 6.32
N ILE A 84 0.61 9.02 7.49
CA ILE A 84 1.29 8.73 8.76
C ILE A 84 1.18 7.24 9.11
N ALA A 85 0.00 6.64 8.95
CA ALA A 85 -0.20 5.22 9.21
C ALA A 85 0.61 4.34 8.24
N ALA A 86 0.66 4.69 6.95
CA ALA A 86 1.43 3.96 5.95
C ALA A 86 2.94 4.04 6.21
N LEU A 87 3.46 5.21 6.53
CA LEU A 87 4.87 5.40 6.90
C LEU A 87 5.23 4.64 8.17
N SER A 88 4.37 4.67 9.18
CA SER A 88 4.54 3.89 10.41
C SER A 88 4.54 2.39 10.13
N THR A 89 3.71 1.93 9.19
CA THR A 89 3.67 0.53 8.75
C THR A 89 4.96 0.13 8.05
N LYS A 90 5.49 0.98 7.16
CA LYS A 90 6.79 0.77 6.51
C LYS A 90 7.93 0.68 7.53
N ASP A 91 7.98 1.62 8.48
CA ASP A 91 9.01 1.66 9.50
C ASP A 91 8.94 0.40 10.39
N PHE A 92 7.72 -0.02 10.75
CA PHE A 92 7.49 -1.27 11.47
C PHE A 92 7.96 -2.48 10.66
N ALA A 93 7.60 -2.55 9.37
CA ALA A 93 8.00 -3.64 8.47
C ALA A 93 9.53 -3.76 8.36
N ALA A 94 10.25 -2.63 8.35
CA ALA A 94 11.71 -2.60 8.32
C ALA A 94 12.35 -3.13 9.62
N VAL A 95 11.71 -2.93 10.77
CA VAL A 95 12.23 -3.37 12.09
C VAL A 95 11.85 -4.82 12.39
N SER A 96 10.61 -5.20 12.10
CA SER A 96 10.04 -6.51 12.45
C SER A 96 10.46 -7.64 11.50
N GLY A 97 11.02 -7.30 10.34
CA GLY A 97 11.44 -8.27 9.33
C GLY A 97 10.25 -9.04 8.74
N LEU A 98 10.47 -10.33 8.49
CA LEU A 98 9.56 -11.23 7.74
C LEU A 98 8.29 -11.64 8.48
N ASN A 99 8.22 -11.46 9.79
CA ASN A 99 7.12 -11.95 10.61
C ASN A 99 6.43 -10.80 11.36
N GLY A 100 6.57 -9.58 10.85
CA GLY A 100 5.94 -8.41 11.43
C GLY A 100 4.43 -8.42 11.18
N ARG A 101 3.65 -8.48 12.25
CA ARG A 101 2.21 -8.23 12.23
C ARG A 101 1.91 -6.87 12.84
N CYS A 102 1.29 -6.00 12.05
CA CYS A 102 0.79 -4.71 12.52
C CYS A 102 -0.73 -4.71 12.43
N ARG A 103 -1.40 -4.14 13.44
CA ARG A 103 -2.83 -3.87 13.40
C ARG A 103 -3.04 -2.37 13.32
N VAL A 104 -3.77 -1.93 12.30
CA VAL A 104 -4.18 -0.54 12.11
C VAL A 104 -5.67 -0.49 12.37
N ASP A 105 -6.03 0.12 13.50
CA ASP A 105 -7.42 0.34 13.88
C ASP A 105 -7.83 1.77 13.50
N PHE A 106 -8.96 1.90 12.81
CA PHE A 106 -9.57 3.19 12.50
C PHE A 106 -10.88 3.36 13.25
N ASP A 107 -10.96 4.41 14.07
CA ASP A 107 -12.15 4.77 14.85
C ASP A 107 -12.95 5.87 14.12
N THR A 108 -14.09 5.48 13.54
CA THR A 108 -15.01 6.41 12.87
C THR A 108 -16.04 7.02 13.83
N SER A 109 -16.04 6.67 15.12
CA SER A 109 -17.07 7.13 16.08
C SER A 109 -17.04 8.63 16.37
N VAL A 110 -15.95 9.31 15.97
CA VAL A 110 -15.72 10.74 16.23
C VAL A 110 -16.17 11.62 15.05
N GLY A 111 -16.69 11.03 13.96
CA GLY A 111 -17.22 11.75 12.79
C GLY A 111 -18.72 12.03 12.85
N ASP A 112 -19.18 13.03 12.10
CA ASP A 112 -20.60 13.39 11.93
C ASP A 112 -21.42 12.14 11.53
N GLU A 113 -22.45 11.82 12.33
CA GLU A 113 -23.31 10.62 12.19
C GLU A 113 -23.97 10.51 10.80
N THR A 114 -23.94 11.59 10.01
CA THR A 114 -24.52 11.66 8.68
C THR A 114 -23.72 10.93 7.59
N TYR A 115 -22.44 10.60 7.81
CA TYR A 115 -21.67 9.78 6.87
C TYR A 115 -21.67 8.32 7.28
N THR A 116 -22.07 7.42 6.37
CA THR A 116 -21.99 5.99 6.62
C THR A 116 -20.54 5.60 6.89
N THR A 117 -20.29 5.04 8.08
CA THR A 117 -18.97 4.60 8.57
C THR A 117 -18.19 3.77 7.55
N LEU A 118 -18.90 3.03 6.70
CA LEU A 118 -18.36 2.23 5.60
C LEU A 118 -17.70 3.07 4.48
N LYS A 119 -18.26 4.24 4.15
CA LYS A 119 -17.72 5.09 3.08
C LYS A 119 -16.40 5.73 3.51
N ALA A 120 -16.36 6.24 4.74
CA ALA A 120 -15.16 6.84 5.31
C ALA A 120 -14.02 5.81 5.50
N SER A 121 -14.35 4.58 5.94
CA SER A 121 -13.33 3.52 6.05
C SER A 121 -12.78 3.09 4.71
N THR A 122 -13.61 3.08 3.65
CA THR A 122 -13.16 2.80 2.29
C THR A 122 -12.24 3.90 1.78
N GLU A 123 -12.60 5.17 1.95
CA GLU A 123 -11.76 6.30 1.52
C GLU A 123 -10.41 6.33 2.25
N PHE A 124 -10.42 6.11 3.57
CA PHE A 124 -9.20 5.98 4.36
C PHE A 124 -8.32 4.84 3.83
N MET A 125 -8.92 3.67 3.60
CA MET A 125 -8.21 2.50 3.11
C MET A 125 -7.57 2.74 1.74
N GLN A 126 -8.29 3.40 0.82
CA GLN A 126 -7.75 3.75 -0.49
C GLN A 126 -6.52 4.65 -0.37
N LYS A 127 -6.60 5.70 0.45
CA LYS A 127 -5.47 6.62 0.71
C LYS A 127 -4.31 5.91 1.39
N TYR A 128 -4.60 5.06 2.38
CA TYR A 128 -3.61 4.30 3.12
C TYR A 128 -2.84 3.33 2.20
N VAL A 129 -3.56 2.54 1.40
CA VAL A 129 -2.94 1.58 0.47
C VAL A 129 -2.11 2.33 -0.57
N SER A 130 -2.61 3.45 -1.09
CA SER A 130 -1.86 4.28 -2.04
C SER A 130 -0.55 4.78 -1.45
N ALA A 131 -0.61 5.40 -0.26
CA ALA A 131 0.57 5.87 0.46
C ALA A 131 1.55 4.72 0.78
N LEU A 132 1.02 3.55 1.18
CA LEU A 132 1.83 2.37 1.49
C LEU A 132 2.54 1.81 0.25
N ILE A 133 1.86 1.78 -0.90
CA ILE A 133 2.45 1.38 -2.18
C ILE A 133 3.63 2.29 -2.52
N TYR A 134 3.45 3.61 -2.48
CA TYR A 134 4.54 4.56 -2.78
C TYR A 134 5.69 4.45 -1.77
N ALA A 135 5.37 4.13 -0.52
CA ALA A 135 6.35 3.95 0.54
C ALA A 135 7.17 2.66 0.40
N MET A 136 6.56 1.55 -0.02
CA MET A 136 7.15 0.20 0.05
C MET A 136 7.51 -0.43 -1.28
N VAL A 137 6.89 -0.03 -2.40
CA VAL A 137 7.11 -0.63 -3.72
C VAL A 137 8.08 0.24 -4.52
N PRO A 138 9.34 -0.20 -4.75
CA PRO A 138 10.30 0.58 -5.51
C PRO A 138 9.85 0.78 -6.96
N GLY A 139 9.95 1.99 -7.49
CA GLY A 139 9.55 2.29 -8.87
C GLY A 139 8.05 2.59 -9.06
N ALA A 140 7.23 2.43 -8.01
CA ALA A 140 5.78 2.67 -8.13
C ALA A 140 5.46 4.16 -8.35
N LEU A 141 6.18 5.07 -7.69
CA LEU A 141 5.98 6.51 -7.82
C LEU A 141 6.39 6.99 -9.22
N GLU A 142 7.58 6.60 -9.68
CA GLU A 142 8.13 6.96 -10.99
C GLU A 142 7.20 6.48 -12.10
N ARG A 143 6.74 5.23 -12.02
CA ARG A 143 5.81 4.66 -13.01
C ARG A 143 4.46 5.35 -13.02
N THR A 144 3.96 5.77 -11.86
CA THR A 144 2.74 6.59 -11.79
C THR A 144 2.96 7.97 -12.42
N GLN A 145 4.11 8.60 -12.18
CA GLN A 145 4.47 9.89 -12.79
C GLN A 145 4.59 9.79 -14.32
N ASP A 146 5.26 8.76 -14.84
CA ASP A 146 5.38 8.50 -16.27
C ASP A 146 4.01 8.33 -16.93
N ARG A 147 3.11 7.62 -16.25
CA ARG A 147 1.73 7.44 -16.71
C ARG A 147 0.96 8.77 -16.74
N ILE A 148 1.06 9.57 -15.68
CA ILE A 148 0.42 10.90 -15.61
C ILE A 148 0.95 11.80 -16.72
N MET A 149 2.26 11.80 -16.95
CA MET A 149 2.90 12.57 -18.03
C MET A 149 2.39 12.11 -19.40
N THR A 150 2.32 10.80 -19.63
CA THR A 150 1.78 10.21 -20.87
C THR A 150 0.34 10.67 -21.11
N LEU A 151 -0.53 10.56 -20.09
CA LEU A 151 -1.92 10.98 -20.20
C LEU A 151 -2.05 12.49 -20.47
N SER A 152 -1.23 13.31 -19.82
CA SER A 152 -1.20 14.75 -20.07
C SER A 152 -0.79 15.04 -21.51
N GLN A 153 0.23 14.37 -22.03
CA GLN A 153 0.70 14.56 -23.39
C GLN A 153 -0.36 14.11 -24.40
N THR A 154 -0.93 12.92 -24.23
CA THR A 154 -2.04 12.40 -25.06
C THR A 154 -3.22 13.36 -25.09
N ARG A 155 -3.54 14.00 -23.96
CA ARG A 155 -4.62 14.99 -23.89
C ARG A 155 -4.33 16.25 -24.69
N ILE A 156 -3.07 16.73 -24.64
CA ILE A 156 -2.63 17.88 -25.44
C ILE A 156 -2.67 17.53 -26.93
N GLU A 157 -2.12 16.37 -27.31
CA GLU A 157 -2.13 15.90 -28.69
C GLU A 157 -3.55 15.74 -29.24
N LEU A 158 -4.46 15.16 -28.44
CA LEU A 158 -5.86 15.04 -28.83
C LEU A 158 -6.52 16.42 -29.03
N GLN A 159 -6.21 17.39 -28.17
CA GLN A 159 -6.75 18.73 -28.30
C GLN A 159 -6.22 19.46 -29.54
N THR A 160 -4.94 19.25 -29.89
CA THR A 160 -4.34 19.79 -31.12
C THR A 160 -4.94 19.12 -32.36
N ALA A 161 -5.03 17.79 -32.38
CA ALA A 161 -5.62 17.01 -33.46
C ALA A 161 -7.07 17.41 -33.77
N LEU A 162 -7.87 17.67 -32.74
CA LEU A 162 -9.25 18.14 -32.91
C LEU A 162 -9.39 19.58 -33.41
N ALA A 163 -8.32 20.38 -33.34
CA ALA A 163 -8.31 21.76 -33.82
C ALA A 163 -7.87 21.88 -35.29
N GLU A 164 -7.18 20.87 -35.82
CA GLU A 164 -6.76 20.79 -37.22
C GLU A 164 -7.92 20.22 -38.07
N GLU A 165 -8.11 20.72 -39.30
CA GLU A 165 -9.24 20.34 -40.15
C GLU A 165 -9.20 18.84 -40.55
N GLU A 166 -10.36 18.17 -40.51
CA GLU A 166 -10.52 16.71 -40.61
C GLU A 166 -10.00 16.14 -41.93
N SER A 167 -8.82 15.51 -41.90
CA SER A 167 -8.40 14.52 -42.89
C SER A 167 -8.74 13.10 -42.40
N GLU A 168 -8.91 12.13 -43.32
CA GLU A 168 -9.19 10.73 -42.94
C GLU A 168 -8.10 10.14 -42.05
N GLU A 169 -6.83 10.49 -42.27
CA GLU A 169 -5.69 10.04 -41.45
C GLU A 169 -5.76 10.59 -40.01
N GLU A 170 -6.28 11.80 -39.83
CA GLU A 170 -6.43 12.41 -38.50
C GLU A 170 -7.55 11.73 -37.69
N SER A 171 -8.58 11.20 -38.36
CA SER A 171 -9.67 10.46 -37.71
C SER A 171 -9.17 9.20 -36.99
N ASP A 172 -8.29 8.42 -37.65
CA ASP A 172 -7.72 7.20 -37.07
C ASP A 172 -6.82 7.54 -35.86
N ARG A 173 -5.99 8.58 -35.98
CA ARG A 173 -5.14 9.06 -34.89
C ARG A 173 -5.96 9.53 -33.68
N VAL A 174 -7.04 10.28 -33.91
CA VAL A 174 -7.95 10.75 -32.84
C VAL A 174 -8.58 9.56 -32.12
N ASN A 175 -8.95 8.49 -32.83
CA ASN A 175 -9.51 7.29 -32.24
C ASN A 175 -8.49 6.53 -31.39
N GLU A 176 -7.23 6.44 -31.83
CA GLU A 176 -6.14 5.85 -31.04
C GLU A 176 -5.90 6.63 -29.74
N LEU A 177 -5.79 7.96 -29.80
CA LEU A 177 -5.60 8.80 -28.62
C LEU A 177 -6.78 8.68 -27.63
N LYS A 178 -8.01 8.60 -28.13
CA LYS A 178 -9.20 8.33 -27.30
C LYS A 178 -9.13 6.96 -26.63
N GLN A 179 -8.63 5.94 -27.32
CA GLN A 179 -8.45 4.60 -26.76
C GLN A 179 -7.37 4.58 -25.66
N ILE A 180 -6.26 5.30 -25.84
CA ILE A 180 -5.22 5.46 -24.82
C ILE A 180 -5.80 6.13 -23.56
N LEU A 181 -6.58 7.22 -23.73
CA LEU A 181 -7.25 7.89 -22.61
C LEU A 181 -8.27 6.97 -21.92
N ALA A 182 -9.07 6.23 -22.68
CA ALA A 182 -10.06 5.29 -22.12
C ALA A 182 -9.39 4.18 -21.29
N SER A 183 -8.24 3.68 -21.75
CA SER A 183 -7.44 2.70 -21.02
C SER A 183 -6.59 3.29 -19.90
N HIS A 184 -6.69 4.61 -19.63
CA HIS A 184 -5.86 5.31 -18.64
C HIS A 184 -4.35 5.09 -18.84
N GLY A 185 -3.91 4.93 -20.09
CA GLY A 185 -2.51 4.68 -20.43
C GLY A 185 -2.03 3.27 -20.07
N ALA A 186 -2.92 2.32 -19.81
CA ALA A 186 -2.53 0.94 -19.49
C ALA A 186 -1.92 0.20 -20.68
N SER A 187 -2.33 0.52 -21.91
CA SER A 187 -1.89 -0.19 -23.13
C SER A 187 -0.42 0.03 -23.48
N THR A 188 0.20 1.11 -23.00
CA THR A 188 1.59 1.47 -23.34
C THR A 188 2.62 0.97 -22.34
N LEU A 189 2.20 0.49 -21.16
CA LEU A 189 3.11 0.10 -20.09
C LEU A 189 3.37 -1.41 -20.09
N LYS A 190 4.65 -1.81 -20.10
CA LYS A 190 5.08 -3.21 -19.90
C LYS A 190 4.46 -3.76 -18.62
N GLU A 191 3.96 -5.00 -18.63
CA GLU A 191 3.41 -5.67 -17.43
C GLU A 191 4.32 -5.52 -16.20
N TRP A 192 3.72 -5.30 -15.03
CA TRP A 192 4.47 -5.09 -13.79
C TRP A 192 5.05 -6.42 -13.28
N GLU A 193 6.37 -6.54 -13.32
CA GLU A 193 7.08 -7.74 -12.88
C GLU A 193 7.58 -7.65 -11.43
N GLY A 194 7.47 -6.48 -10.79
CA GLY A 194 8.04 -6.19 -9.48
C GLY A 194 7.20 -6.64 -8.28
N PRO A 195 7.58 -6.20 -7.06
CA PRO A 195 6.85 -6.48 -5.82
C PRO A 195 5.40 -6.01 -5.87
N LYS A 196 4.53 -6.72 -5.16
CA LYS A 196 3.09 -6.42 -5.10
C LYS A 196 2.60 -6.30 -3.66
N ILE A 197 1.53 -5.53 -3.48
CA ILE A 197 0.74 -5.51 -2.25
C ILE A 197 -0.56 -6.25 -2.54
N ARG A 198 -1.01 -7.08 -1.60
CA ARG A 198 -2.27 -7.82 -1.73
C ARG A 198 -3.24 -7.42 -0.63
N VAL A 199 -4.47 -7.11 -1.01
CA VAL A 199 -5.57 -6.82 -0.08
C VAL A 199 -6.56 -7.97 -0.10
N TYR A 200 -6.76 -8.59 1.05
CA TYR A 200 -7.74 -9.63 1.31
C TYR A 200 -9.02 -9.03 1.89
N PHE A 201 -10.14 -9.38 1.27
CA PHE A 201 -11.49 -9.04 1.71
C PHE A 201 -12.18 -10.26 2.35
N PRO A 202 -13.18 -10.06 3.22
CA PRO A 202 -13.91 -11.16 3.86
C PRO A 202 -14.59 -12.08 2.85
N ASP A 203 -15.09 -11.52 1.75
CA ASP A 203 -15.83 -12.23 0.71
C ASP A 203 -15.51 -11.70 -0.70
N GLU A 204 -15.88 -12.50 -1.71
CA GLU A 204 -15.64 -12.18 -3.12
C GLU A 204 -16.46 -10.97 -3.61
N GLY A 205 -17.65 -10.73 -3.04
CA GLY A 205 -18.46 -9.57 -3.36
C GLY A 205 -17.76 -8.27 -2.94
N SER A 206 -17.20 -8.24 -1.73
CA SER A 206 -16.40 -7.12 -1.22
C SER A 206 -15.15 -6.89 -2.07
N ALA A 207 -14.43 -7.95 -2.46
CA ALA A 207 -13.27 -7.85 -3.36
C ALA A 207 -13.66 -7.34 -4.76
N ALA A 208 -14.79 -7.79 -5.31
CA ALA A 208 -15.30 -7.34 -6.59
C ALA A 208 -15.72 -5.87 -6.57
N LEU A 209 -16.37 -5.42 -5.49
CA LEU A 209 -16.70 -4.01 -5.27
C LEU A 209 -15.44 -3.15 -5.19
N ALA A 210 -14.42 -3.59 -4.45
CA ALA A 210 -13.15 -2.89 -4.39
C ALA A 210 -12.49 -2.79 -5.77
N ARG A 211 -12.42 -3.87 -6.55
CA ARG A 211 -11.89 -3.84 -7.93
C ARG A 211 -12.61 -2.83 -8.84
N ARG A 212 -13.91 -2.62 -8.63
CA ARG A 212 -14.71 -1.65 -9.40
C ARG A 212 -14.47 -0.22 -8.92
N ASP A 213 -14.44 -0.01 -7.60
CA ASP A 213 -14.48 1.31 -6.99
C ASP A 213 -13.08 1.89 -6.75
N TRP A 214 -12.04 1.06 -6.64
CA TRP A 214 -10.65 1.47 -6.44
C TRP A 214 -10.00 1.71 -7.80
N THR A 215 -10.36 2.84 -8.40
CA THR A 215 -9.88 3.19 -9.74
C THR A 215 -8.42 3.64 -9.72
N LEU A 216 -7.81 3.59 -10.91
CA LEU A 216 -6.43 3.97 -11.18
C LEU A 216 -6.09 5.42 -10.82
N GLU A 217 -7.10 6.28 -10.68
CA GLU A 217 -6.94 7.69 -10.34
C GLU A 217 -6.37 7.86 -8.93
N PHE A 218 -6.73 6.95 -8.01
CA PHE A 218 -6.37 7.05 -6.59
C PHE A 218 -5.27 6.07 -6.18
N ILE A 219 -5.16 4.92 -6.88
CA ILE A 219 -4.31 3.81 -6.43
C ILE A 219 -3.52 3.20 -7.59
N PRO A 220 -2.21 2.93 -7.41
CA PRO A 220 -1.39 2.25 -8.41
C PRO A 220 -1.77 0.76 -8.55
N THR A 221 -2.85 0.44 -9.27
CA THR A 221 -3.34 -0.95 -9.32
C THR A 221 -2.42 -1.93 -10.04
N PHE A 222 -1.43 -1.46 -10.80
CA PHE A 222 -0.45 -2.33 -11.46
C PHE A 222 0.40 -3.15 -10.48
N CYS A 223 0.49 -2.73 -9.22
CA CYS A 223 1.21 -3.43 -8.15
C CYS A 223 0.30 -3.80 -6.96
N LEU A 224 -1.01 -3.74 -7.16
CA LEU A 224 -2.01 -4.07 -6.15
C LEU A 224 -2.87 -5.25 -6.62
N GLU A 225 -2.96 -6.27 -5.79
CA GLU A 225 -3.82 -7.43 -6.01
C GLU A 225 -4.96 -7.45 -5.02
N PHE A 226 -6.16 -7.81 -5.49
CA PHE A 226 -7.34 -7.96 -4.65
C PHE A 226 -7.72 -9.43 -4.57
N SER A 227 -7.86 -9.93 -3.35
CA SER A 227 -8.19 -11.32 -3.05
C SER A 227 -9.31 -11.42 -2.02
N SER A 228 -9.97 -12.56 -1.94
CA SER A 228 -10.96 -12.85 -0.92
C SER A 228 -10.49 -14.02 -0.05
N CYS A 229 -10.92 -14.04 1.22
CA CYS A 229 -10.63 -15.13 2.14
C CYS A 229 -11.46 -16.41 1.83
N GLY A 230 -12.61 -16.24 1.18
CA GLY A 230 -13.59 -17.30 0.92
C GLY A 230 -13.44 -17.97 -0.45
N GLY A 231 -12.30 -18.61 -0.74
CA GLY A 231 -12.09 -19.35 -2.00
C GLY A 231 -10.80 -20.18 -2.02
N ILE A 232 -10.69 -21.11 -2.97
CA ILE A 232 -9.43 -21.82 -3.22
C ILE A 232 -8.44 -20.82 -3.83
N GLN A 233 -7.37 -20.50 -3.12
CA GLN A 233 -6.35 -19.58 -3.60
C GLN A 233 -5.40 -20.32 -4.55
N TRP A 234 -5.52 -20.03 -5.84
CA TRP A 234 -4.62 -20.52 -6.90
C TRP A 234 -3.59 -19.48 -7.34
N GLN A 235 -3.57 -18.33 -6.67
CA GLN A 235 -2.78 -17.18 -7.11
C GLN A 235 -1.36 -17.28 -6.56
N ASP A 236 -0.38 -16.96 -7.41
CA ASP A 236 1.02 -16.85 -7.00
C ASP A 236 1.20 -15.66 -6.04
N ILE A 237 1.77 -15.93 -4.87
CA ILE A 237 2.06 -14.95 -3.81
C ILE A 237 3.55 -14.65 -3.68
N SER A 238 4.40 -15.21 -4.55
CA SER A 238 5.86 -15.11 -4.44
C SER A 238 6.40 -13.68 -4.58
N LYS A 239 5.62 -12.78 -5.18
CA LYS A 239 5.97 -11.35 -5.36
C LYS A 239 5.32 -10.44 -4.32
N ASP A 240 4.47 -10.97 -3.46
CA ASP A 240 3.71 -10.16 -2.53
C ASP A 240 4.61 -9.81 -1.33
N ILE A 241 4.84 -8.51 -1.12
CA ILE A 241 5.64 -8.02 -0.01
C ILE A 241 4.79 -7.69 1.21
N VAL A 242 3.51 -7.38 1.00
CA VAL A 242 2.58 -7.02 2.06
C VAL A 242 1.22 -7.65 1.80
N HIS A 243 0.67 -8.32 2.81
CA HIS A 243 -0.72 -8.76 2.84
C HIS A 243 -1.51 -7.88 3.80
N LEU A 244 -2.60 -7.30 3.30
CA LEU A 244 -3.52 -6.45 4.05
C LEU A 244 -4.85 -7.17 4.17
N TYR A 245 -5.30 -7.45 5.40
CA TYR A 245 -6.62 -8.01 5.64
C TYR A 245 -7.57 -6.87 6.00
N PHE A 246 -8.53 -6.60 5.11
CA PHE A 246 -9.50 -5.53 5.28
C PHE A 246 -10.79 -6.06 5.90
N CYS A 247 -11.07 -5.65 7.14
CA CYS A 247 -12.28 -6.04 7.87
C CYS A 247 -13.18 -4.82 8.10
N PRO A 248 -14.17 -4.55 7.22
CA PRO A 248 -14.98 -3.34 7.30
C PRO A 248 -15.92 -3.31 8.52
N LYS A 249 -16.21 -4.46 9.15
CA LYS A 249 -17.03 -4.55 10.35
C LYS A 249 -16.26 -5.13 11.52
N ALA A 250 -16.41 -4.49 12.69
CA ALA A 250 -15.86 -4.97 13.95
C ALA A 250 -16.34 -6.38 14.33
N SER A 251 -17.53 -6.80 13.90
CA SER A 251 -18.04 -8.15 14.16
C SER A 251 -17.33 -9.23 13.33
N GLU A 252 -16.65 -8.85 12.25
CA GLU A 252 -15.94 -9.78 11.35
C GLU A 252 -14.44 -9.87 11.69
N SER A 253 -13.90 -8.94 12.50
CA SER A 253 -12.48 -8.92 12.85
C SER A 253 -12.07 -10.13 13.67
N GLU A 254 -12.91 -10.61 14.60
CA GLU A 254 -12.62 -11.80 15.42
C GLU A 254 -12.44 -13.06 14.55
N PHE A 255 -13.29 -13.24 13.54
CA PHE A 255 -13.18 -14.37 12.61
C PHE A 255 -11.91 -14.29 11.74
N VAL A 256 -11.55 -13.09 11.30
CA VAL A 256 -10.31 -12.90 10.53
C VAL A 256 -9.08 -13.12 11.41
N GLU A 257 -9.10 -12.66 12.67
CA GLU A 257 -8.02 -12.94 13.60
C GLU A 257 -7.89 -14.44 13.91
N GLU A 258 -9.00 -15.15 14.11
CA GLU A 258 -8.99 -16.61 14.28
C GLU A 258 -8.44 -17.33 13.05
N ALA A 259 -8.85 -16.93 11.85
CA ALA A 259 -8.35 -17.47 10.59
C ALA A 259 -6.84 -17.23 10.43
N LEU A 260 -6.37 -16.02 10.77
CA LEU A 260 -4.95 -15.67 10.75
C LEU A 260 -4.14 -16.48 11.74
N ASN A 261 -4.59 -16.57 12.99
CA ASN A 261 -3.91 -17.34 14.03
C ASN A 261 -3.86 -18.83 13.64
N THR A 262 -4.91 -19.35 13.01
CA THR A 262 -4.93 -20.73 12.51
C THR A 262 -3.93 -20.93 11.36
N ALA A 263 -3.79 -19.95 10.46
CA ALA A 263 -2.82 -19.99 9.38
C ALA A 263 -1.37 -19.90 9.90
N GLU A 264 -1.12 -19.06 10.91
CA GLU A 264 0.18 -18.94 11.60
C GLU A 264 0.62 -20.27 12.21
N VAL A 265 -0.27 -20.93 12.97
CA VAL A 265 0.03 -22.22 13.62
C VAL A 265 0.36 -23.28 12.58
N LYS A 266 -0.41 -23.35 11.49
CA LYS A 266 -0.15 -24.31 10.39
C LYS A 266 1.14 -24.07 9.62
N LEU A 267 1.64 -22.83 9.60
CA LEU A 267 2.92 -22.50 8.96
C LEU A 267 4.12 -22.79 9.87
N ALA A 268 3.90 -22.91 11.18
CA ALA A 268 4.94 -23.23 12.15
C ALA A 268 5.21 -24.74 12.29
N ASP A 269 4.22 -25.57 11.96
CA ASP A 269 4.30 -27.04 11.94
C ASP A 269 4.94 -27.59 10.66
#